data_AF-A0A409X6T4-F1
#
_entry.id   AF-A0A409X6T4-F1
#
_cell.length_a   1.000
_cell.length_b   1.000
_cell.length_c   1.000
_cell.angle_alpha   90.00
_cell.angle_beta   90.00
_cell.angle_gamma   90.00
#
_symmetry.space_group_name_H-M   'P 1'
#
loop_
_entity.id
_entity.type
_entity.pdbx_description
1 polymer ?
#
loop_
_entity_poly.entity_id
_entity_poly.type
_entity_poly.pdbx_seq_one_letter_code
_entity_poly.pdbx_strand_id
1 'polypeptide(L)'
;IVCIDKRQEKLRAEAADASGTASAGPTRQGTEEMEVDDEHGGDGKDGKDKDGKDKDGKDGKDKEGKDGKDGKDHGQHPPSKRYRMTDKMKQIVWELVLLSNECCRLENEKNNLEGSVIQISDQGLRKVLYQKIVAAFPEGWMSSGQISRDVSAIKKRLEREAAEAGEDDA
;
A
#
# COMPACT_ATOMS: atom_id res chain seq x y z
N ILE A 1 12.91 -21.93 -1.64
CA ILE A 1 12.73 -20.87 -0.62
C ILE A 1 14.10 -20.40 -0.10
N VAL A 2 15.00 -21.31 0.30
CA VAL A 2 16.39 -21.04 0.76
C VAL A 2 17.23 -20.11 -0.14
N CYS A 3 16.99 -20.06 -1.46
CA CYS A 3 17.76 -19.19 -2.36
C CYS A 3 17.36 -17.70 -2.31
N ILE A 4 16.15 -17.38 -1.85
CA ILE A 4 15.66 -15.99 -1.78
C ILE A 4 16.22 -15.31 -0.52
N ASP A 5 16.22 -16.02 0.60
CA ASP A 5 16.72 -15.51 1.87
C ASP A 5 18.25 -15.24 1.82
N LYS A 6 19.02 -16.18 1.25
CA LYS A 6 20.47 -16.03 1.05
C LYS A 6 20.86 -14.86 0.14
N ARG A 7 19.97 -14.45 -0.78
CA ARG A 7 20.21 -13.30 -1.66
C ARG A 7 19.87 -11.97 -0.98
N GLN A 8 18.83 -11.92 -0.16
CA GLN A 8 18.54 -10.72 0.65
C GLN A 8 19.60 -10.46 1.71
N GLU A 9 20.13 -11.51 2.33
CA GLU A 9 21.21 -11.41 3.29
C GLU A 9 22.48 -10.84 2.66
N LYS A 10 22.83 -11.28 1.44
CA LYS A 10 23.98 -10.76 0.69
C LYS A 10 23.84 -9.26 0.34
N LEU A 11 22.64 -8.82 -0.06
CA LEU A 11 22.39 -7.41 -0.35
C LEU A 11 22.42 -6.52 0.90
N ARG A 12 22.04 -7.06 2.07
CA ARG A 12 22.13 -6.35 3.35
C ARG A 12 23.59 -6.21 3.81
N ALA A 13 24.40 -7.23 3.57
CA ALA A 13 25.84 -7.20 3.87
C ALA A 13 26.60 -6.22 2.95
N GLU A 14 26.30 -6.19 1.65
CA GLU A 14 26.92 -5.24 0.70
C GLU A 14 26.51 -3.78 0.99
N ALA A 15 25.29 -3.54 1.49
CA ALA A 15 24.86 -2.20 1.92
C ALA A 15 25.51 -1.72 3.23
N ALA A 16 25.93 -2.64 4.11
CA ALA A 16 26.65 -2.31 5.34
C ALA A 16 28.13 -1.99 5.06
N ASP A 17 28.73 -2.63 4.05
CA ASP A 17 30.15 -2.43 3.68
C ASP A 17 30.40 -1.09 2.94
N ALA A 18 29.37 -0.56 2.25
CA ALA A 18 29.45 0.72 1.55
C ALA A 18 29.45 1.98 2.46
N SER A 19 29.38 1.82 3.79
CA SER A 19 29.33 2.94 4.76
C SER A 19 30.73 3.42 5.22
N GLY A 20 31.76 3.27 4.40
CA GLY A 20 33.14 3.36 4.88
C GLY A 20 34.17 4.00 3.94
N THR A 21 33.90 5.10 3.21
CA THR A 21 34.98 6.01 2.75
C THR A 21 34.46 7.40 2.36
N ALA A 22 35.17 8.44 2.83
CA ALA A 22 34.81 9.85 2.71
C ALA A 22 35.39 10.56 1.46
N SER A 23 34.73 11.67 1.09
CA SER A 23 35.26 12.93 0.53
C SER A 23 35.82 12.98 -0.91
N ALA A 24 35.07 13.62 -1.82
CA ALA A 24 35.52 14.78 -2.63
C ALA A 24 34.34 15.36 -3.43
N GLY A 25 34.04 16.66 -3.25
CA GLY A 25 33.05 17.37 -4.07
C GLY A 25 33.58 17.70 -5.48
N PRO A 26 32.70 18.22 -6.37
CA PRO A 26 33.04 19.49 -7.02
C PRO A 26 31.85 20.46 -7.23
N THR A 27 32.10 21.70 -6.82
CA THR A 27 31.91 22.98 -7.54
C THR A 27 30.57 23.34 -8.20
N ARG A 28 29.96 24.39 -7.63
CA ARG A 28 28.92 25.27 -8.19
C ARG A 28 29.25 25.78 -9.60
N GLN A 29 28.26 25.83 -10.49
CA GLN A 29 28.14 26.88 -11.51
C GLN A 29 26.67 27.31 -11.60
N GLY A 30 26.42 28.60 -11.41
CA GLY A 30 25.16 29.25 -11.72
C GLY A 30 25.19 29.87 -13.10
N THR A 31 24.02 30.18 -13.66
CA THR A 31 23.73 31.36 -14.47
C THR A 31 22.23 31.43 -14.75
N GLU A 32 21.67 32.58 -14.39
CA GLU A 32 20.68 33.36 -15.15
C GLU A 32 19.22 32.88 -15.21
N GLU A 33 18.49 33.32 -14.19
CA GLU A 33 17.21 34.04 -14.28
C GLU A 33 16.89 34.62 -15.67
N MET A 34 15.72 34.24 -16.23
CA MET A 34 15.06 34.96 -17.32
C MET A 34 13.70 35.45 -16.82
N GLU A 35 13.71 36.71 -16.42
CA GLU A 35 12.57 37.57 -16.11
C GLU A 35 11.78 37.81 -17.40
N VAL A 36 10.51 37.41 -17.43
CA VAL A 36 9.57 37.83 -18.48
C VAL A 36 8.49 38.66 -17.79
N ASP A 37 8.65 39.96 -18.00
CA ASP A 37 7.73 41.04 -17.69
C ASP A 37 6.50 40.93 -18.61
N ASP A 38 5.30 40.86 -18.02
CA ASP A 38 4.04 41.16 -18.72
C ASP A 38 3.09 41.87 -17.74
N GLU A 39 3.25 43.19 -17.66
CA GLU A 39 2.24 44.11 -17.14
C GLU A 39 1.24 44.48 -18.24
N HIS A 40 -0.04 44.10 -18.07
CA HIS A 40 -1.16 44.98 -18.42
C HIS A 40 -2.46 44.62 -17.64
N GLY A 41 -2.67 45.36 -16.54
CA GLY A 41 -3.84 46.21 -16.30
C GLY A 41 -5.26 45.63 -16.30
N GLY A 42 -5.96 45.81 -15.17
CA GLY A 42 -7.42 46.01 -15.16
C GLY A 42 -8.13 45.70 -13.84
N ASP A 43 -8.49 46.76 -13.11
CA ASP A 43 -9.60 46.94 -12.13
C ASP A 43 -10.35 45.69 -11.61
N GLY A 44 -10.54 45.46 -10.31
CA GLY A 44 -10.87 46.42 -9.27
C GLY A 44 -12.17 45.98 -8.55
N LYS A 45 -12.07 45.87 -7.22
CA LYS A 45 -13.12 46.10 -6.20
C LYS A 45 -13.94 44.95 -5.58
N ASP A 46 -14.02 45.12 -4.26
CA ASP A 46 -15.05 44.75 -3.28
C ASP A 46 -14.92 43.39 -2.57
N GLY A 47 -14.43 43.48 -1.34
CA GLY A 47 -14.32 42.38 -0.39
C GLY A 47 -15.60 42.07 0.38
N LYS A 48 -15.52 41.02 1.20
CA LYS A 48 -16.29 40.90 2.44
C LYS A 48 -15.74 39.77 3.30
N ASP A 49 -15.14 40.15 4.42
CA ASP A 49 -14.93 39.29 5.58
C ASP A 49 -16.27 38.69 6.05
N LYS A 50 -16.26 37.41 6.42
CA LYS A 50 -17.17 36.85 7.42
C LYS A 50 -16.47 35.79 8.26
N ASP A 51 -16.01 36.24 9.40
CA ASP A 51 -15.89 35.49 10.64
C ASP A 51 -17.19 34.80 11.06
N GLY A 52 -17.02 33.70 11.79
CA GLY A 52 -17.92 33.26 12.85
C GLY A 52 -18.85 32.10 12.53
N LYS A 53 -18.69 30.98 13.23
CA LYS A 53 -19.22 30.82 14.60
C LYS A 53 -19.45 29.35 14.93
N ASP A 54 -18.96 29.00 16.12
CA ASP A 54 -19.18 27.76 16.87
C ASP A 54 -20.64 27.28 16.92
N LYS A 55 -20.80 25.97 17.10
CA LYS A 55 -21.82 25.40 17.99
C LYS A 55 -21.45 23.99 18.46
N ASP A 56 -21.07 23.94 19.72
CA ASP A 56 -21.22 22.81 20.65
C ASP A 56 -22.64 22.20 20.63
N GLY A 57 -22.72 20.91 20.94
CA GLY A 57 -23.99 20.21 21.14
C GLY A 57 -23.79 18.79 21.69
N LYS A 58 -23.55 18.71 23.00
CA LYS A 58 -23.51 17.53 23.87
C LYS A 58 -24.92 16.92 24.08
N ASP A 59 -24.93 15.74 24.70
CA ASP A 59 -26.04 14.95 25.29
C ASP A 59 -26.48 13.77 24.39
N GLY A 60 -26.45 12.50 24.80
CA GLY A 60 -26.49 11.93 26.14
C GLY A 60 -27.78 11.12 26.31
N LYS A 61 -27.64 9.90 26.83
CA LYS A 61 -28.61 9.15 27.65
C LYS A 61 -29.29 7.92 27.04
N ASP A 62 -28.94 6.80 27.67
CA ASP A 62 -29.59 5.51 27.73
C ASP A 62 -31.11 5.58 27.93
N LYS A 63 -31.83 4.68 27.26
CA LYS A 63 -33.14 4.20 27.71
C LYS A 63 -33.26 2.71 27.44
N GLU A 64 -33.09 1.93 28.50
CA GLU A 64 -33.76 0.64 28.67
C GLU A 64 -35.28 0.86 28.61
N GLY A 65 -35.95 0.03 27.81
CA GLY A 65 -37.40 0.00 27.67
C GLY A 65 -37.81 -1.38 27.15
N LYS A 66 -38.26 -2.21 28.09
CA LYS A 66 -38.66 -3.60 27.96
C LYS A 66 -40.10 -3.72 27.43
N ASP A 67 -40.37 -4.86 26.78
CA ASP A 67 -41.67 -5.50 26.49
C ASP A 67 -42.47 -5.00 25.27
N GLY A 68 -42.67 -5.90 24.29
CA GLY A 68 -43.59 -5.69 23.17
C GLY A 68 -43.38 -6.62 21.97
N LYS A 69 -43.68 -7.91 22.18
CA LYS A 69 -43.99 -8.95 21.19
C LYS A 69 -44.40 -8.44 19.79
N ASP A 70 -43.59 -8.74 18.78
CA ASP A 70 -44.04 -9.17 17.45
C ASP A 70 -42.92 -9.94 16.75
N GLY A 71 -43.27 -11.13 16.24
CA GLY A 71 -42.36 -12.08 15.62
C GLY A 71 -41.67 -11.47 14.41
N LYS A 72 -40.41 -11.05 14.59
CA LYS A 72 -39.56 -10.58 13.50
C LYS A 72 -39.03 -11.80 12.76
N ASP A 73 -39.79 -12.17 11.75
CA ASP A 73 -39.37 -12.83 10.51
C ASP A 73 -37.85 -13.06 10.50
N HIS A 74 -37.41 -14.31 10.73
CA HIS A 74 -36.04 -14.75 10.46
C HIS A 74 -35.86 -14.81 8.95
N GLY A 75 -36.05 -13.66 8.31
CA GLY A 75 -35.96 -13.43 6.89
C GLY A 75 -34.64 -14.00 6.44
N GLN A 76 -34.74 -14.96 5.53
CA GLN A 76 -33.65 -15.50 4.75
C GLN A 76 -32.84 -14.35 4.14
N HIS A 77 -31.86 -13.81 4.88
CA HIS A 77 -30.79 -13.08 4.23
C HIS A 77 -30.10 -14.11 3.33
N PRO A 78 -30.02 -13.87 2.00
CA PRO A 78 -29.28 -14.75 1.12
C PRO A 78 -27.87 -14.90 1.68
N PRO A 79 -27.29 -16.12 1.69
CA PRO A 79 -25.92 -16.32 2.14
C PRO A 79 -25.00 -15.30 1.49
N SER A 80 -24.18 -14.64 2.30
CA SER A 80 -23.28 -13.59 1.81
C SER A 80 -22.41 -14.15 0.68
N LYS A 81 -22.43 -13.51 -0.50
CA LYS A 81 -21.54 -13.85 -1.62
C LYS A 81 -20.10 -13.58 -1.19
N ARG A 82 -19.45 -14.57 -0.60
CA ARG A 82 -18.08 -14.46 -0.11
C ARG A 82 -17.37 -15.78 -0.30
N TYR A 83 -16.32 -15.75 -1.11
CA TYR A 83 -15.41 -16.87 -1.21
C TYR A 83 -14.39 -16.81 -0.06
N ARG A 84 -14.24 -17.92 0.65
CA ARG A 84 -13.20 -18.10 1.67
C ARG A 84 -12.04 -18.88 1.06
N MET A 85 -10.89 -18.22 0.91
CA MET A 85 -9.67 -18.90 0.46
C MET A 85 -9.21 -19.91 1.51
N THR A 86 -8.84 -21.11 1.04
CA THR A 86 -8.13 -22.11 1.84
C THR A 86 -6.69 -21.63 2.09
N ASP A 87 -6.03 -22.18 3.11
CA ASP A 87 -4.65 -21.77 3.42
C ASP A 87 -3.69 -22.01 2.25
N LYS A 88 -3.88 -23.10 1.50
CA LYS A 88 -3.13 -23.36 0.27
C LYS A 88 -3.33 -22.27 -0.79
N MET A 89 -4.56 -21.79 -0.98
CA MET A 89 -4.82 -20.69 -1.91
C MET A 89 -4.17 -19.39 -1.44
N LYS A 90 -4.23 -19.08 -0.14
CA LYS A 90 -3.58 -17.89 0.42
C LYS A 90 -2.05 -17.96 0.26
N GLN A 91 -1.46 -19.14 0.41
CA GLN A 91 -0.04 -19.37 0.16
C GLN A 91 0.34 -19.11 -1.31
N ILE A 92 -0.45 -19.62 -2.26
CA ILE A 92 -0.23 -19.33 -3.69
C ILE A 92 -0.33 -17.82 -3.96
N VAL A 93 -1.31 -17.13 -3.38
CA VAL A 93 -1.43 -15.67 -3.51
C VAL A 93 -0.20 -14.95 -2.96
N TRP A 94 0.33 -15.40 -1.83
CA TRP A 94 1.57 -14.84 -1.26
C TRP A 94 2.77 -15.04 -2.21
N GLU A 95 2.94 -16.24 -2.76
CA GLU A 95 3.99 -16.54 -3.74
C GLU A 95 3.86 -15.67 -5.00
N LEU A 96 2.64 -15.45 -5.49
CA LEU A 96 2.38 -14.54 -6.61
C LEU A 96 2.80 -13.09 -6.30
N VAL A 97 2.59 -12.62 -5.06
CA VAL A 97 3.06 -11.29 -4.65
C VAL A 97 4.58 -11.21 -4.66
N LEU A 98 5.27 -12.24 -4.15
CA LEU A 98 6.74 -12.26 -4.17
C LEU A 98 7.29 -12.30 -5.60
N LEU A 99 6.72 -13.14 -6.47
CA LEU A 99 7.09 -13.19 -7.89
C LEU A 99 6.82 -11.87 -8.59
N SER A 100 5.69 -11.21 -8.31
CA SER A 100 5.37 -9.89 -8.89
C SER A 100 6.38 -8.81 -8.49
N ASN A 101 6.88 -8.83 -7.24
CA ASN A 101 7.92 -7.90 -6.80
C ASN A 101 9.25 -8.21 -7.52
N GLU A 102 9.58 -9.49 -7.71
CA GLU A 102 10.79 -9.87 -8.44
C GLU A 102 10.72 -9.48 -9.92
N CYS A 103 9.56 -9.62 -10.56
CA CYS A 103 9.35 -9.10 -11.92
C CYS A 103 9.59 -7.60 -11.99
N CYS A 104 9.06 -6.82 -11.02
CA CYS A 104 9.28 -5.37 -10.95
C CYS A 104 10.77 -5.02 -10.87
N ARG A 105 11.49 -5.69 -9.97
CA ARG A 105 12.93 -5.49 -9.78
C ARG A 105 13.71 -5.78 -11.06
N LEU A 106 13.44 -6.92 -11.70
CA LEU A 106 14.10 -7.34 -12.94
C LEU A 106 13.77 -6.40 -14.10
N GLU A 107 12.54 -5.92 -14.19
CA GLU A 107 12.13 -5.04 -15.27
C GLU A 107 12.73 -3.64 -15.14
N ASN A 108 12.87 -3.13 -13.91
CA ASN A 108 13.60 -1.88 -13.66
C ASN A 108 15.10 -2.04 -13.91
N GLU A 109 15.70 -3.18 -13.51
CA GLU A 109 17.09 -3.50 -13.83
C GLU A 109 17.32 -3.56 -15.35
N LYS A 110 16.43 -4.22 -16.08
CA LYS A 110 16.42 -4.24 -17.55
C LYS A 110 16.34 -2.83 -18.12
N ASN A 111 15.40 -2.02 -17.66
CA ASN A 111 15.23 -0.64 -18.16
C ASN A 111 16.49 0.19 -17.95
N ASN A 112 17.15 0.05 -16.81
CA ASN A 112 18.42 0.72 -16.54
C ASN A 112 19.52 0.29 -17.53
N LEU A 113 19.63 -1.01 -17.82
CA LEU A 113 20.61 -1.53 -18.79
C LEU A 113 20.34 -1.11 -20.23
N GLU A 114 19.07 -0.92 -20.59
CA GLU A 114 18.64 -0.44 -21.90
C GLU A 114 18.68 1.09 -22.03
N GLY A 115 19.07 1.81 -20.96
CA GLY A 115 19.04 3.28 -20.92
C GLY A 115 17.62 3.86 -20.95
N SER A 116 16.60 3.05 -20.63
CA SER A 116 15.22 3.46 -20.52
C SER A 116 14.98 4.16 -19.18
N VAL A 117 14.34 5.33 -19.21
CA VAL A 117 13.94 6.09 -18.02
C VAL A 117 12.66 5.55 -17.37
N ILE A 118 12.02 4.55 -17.98
CA ILE A 118 10.77 3.97 -17.46
C ILE A 118 11.08 3.21 -16.17
N GLN A 119 10.34 3.53 -15.11
CA GLN A 119 10.39 2.80 -13.85
C GLN A 119 9.00 2.27 -13.51
N ILE A 120 8.96 0.99 -13.18
CA ILE A 120 7.77 0.29 -12.73
C ILE A 120 7.75 0.31 -11.20
N SER A 121 6.56 0.48 -10.63
CA SER A 121 6.37 0.44 -9.18
C SER A 121 5.76 -0.89 -8.73
N ASP A 122 6.29 -1.43 -7.63
CA ASP A 122 5.73 -2.61 -6.97
C ASP A 122 4.27 -2.42 -6.58
N GLN A 123 3.93 -1.22 -6.12
CA GLN A 123 2.58 -0.86 -5.70
C GLN A 123 1.59 -0.96 -6.88
N GLY A 124 1.99 -0.46 -8.06
CA GLY A 124 1.18 -0.53 -9.27
C GLY A 124 0.94 -1.97 -9.73
N LEU A 125 2.00 -2.77 -9.82
CA LEU A 125 1.90 -4.18 -10.22
C LEU A 125 1.06 -5.00 -9.23
N ARG A 126 1.21 -4.77 -7.93
CA ARG A 126 0.41 -5.46 -6.90
C ARG A 126 -1.08 -5.14 -7.02
N LYS A 127 -1.43 -3.89 -7.34
CA LYS A 127 -2.82 -3.51 -7.62
C LYS A 127 -3.38 -4.28 -8.80
N VAL A 128 -2.63 -4.37 -9.90
CA VAL A 128 -3.02 -5.14 -11.10
C VAL A 128 -3.15 -6.62 -10.80
N LEU A 129 -2.21 -7.21 -10.04
CA LEU A 129 -2.27 -8.61 -9.60
C LEU A 129 -3.57 -8.90 -8.86
N TYR A 130 -3.95 -8.06 -7.88
CA TYR A 130 -5.19 -8.26 -7.14
C TYR A 130 -6.43 -8.17 -8.02
N GLN A 131 -6.46 -7.28 -9.03
CA GLN A 131 -7.57 -7.23 -9.98
C GLN A 131 -7.65 -8.50 -10.83
N LYS A 132 -6.51 -9.03 -11.29
CA LYS A 132 -6.46 -10.31 -12.03
C LYS A 132 -6.96 -11.48 -11.19
N ILE A 133 -6.61 -11.52 -9.90
CA ILE A 133 -7.11 -12.56 -8.98
C ILE A 133 -8.63 -12.41 -8.81
N VAL A 134 -9.15 -11.20 -8.58
CA VAL A 134 -10.60 -10.95 -8.44
C VAL A 134 -11.36 -11.40 -9.69
N ALA A 135 -10.83 -11.14 -10.88
CA ALA A 135 -11.44 -11.52 -12.15
C ALA A 135 -11.53 -13.05 -12.37
N ALA A 136 -10.80 -13.86 -11.59
CA ALA A 136 -10.90 -15.32 -11.62
C ALA A 136 -12.08 -15.86 -10.81
N PHE A 137 -12.76 -15.01 -10.01
CA PHE A 137 -13.94 -15.38 -9.23
C PHE A 137 -15.20 -14.78 -9.86
N PRO A 138 -16.39 -15.38 -9.63
CA PRO A 138 -17.63 -14.74 -10.05
C PRO A 138 -17.79 -13.37 -9.39
N GLU A 139 -18.46 -12.46 -10.09
CA GLU A 139 -18.59 -11.07 -9.65
C GLU A 139 -19.17 -10.96 -8.22
N GLY A 140 -18.52 -10.14 -7.40
CA GLY A 140 -18.92 -9.90 -6.01
C GLY A 140 -18.51 -10.99 -5.01
N TRP A 141 -17.93 -12.11 -5.44
CA TRP A 141 -17.50 -13.18 -4.52
C TRP A 141 -16.13 -12.95 -3.89
N MET A 142 -15.30 -12.12 -4.52
CA MET A 142 -13.97 -11.77 -4.06
C MET A 142 -13.74 -10.27 -4.24
N SER A 143 -12.97 -9.66 -3.34
CA SER A 143 -12.55 -8.27 -3.46
C SER A 143 -11.04 -8.14 -3.22
N SER A 144 -10.44 -7.14 -3.84
CA SER A 144 -9.02 -6.82 -3.63
C SER A 144 -8.72 -6.50 -2.16
N GLY A 145 -9.68 -5.94 -1.42
CA GLY A 145 -9.57 -5.67 0.01
C GLY A 145 -9.60 -6.93 0.88
N GLN A 146 -10.24 -8.02 0.44
CA GLN A 146 -10.11 -9.31 1.12
C GLN A 146 -8.73 -9.92 0.89
N ILE A 147 -8.26 -9.90 -0.36
CA ILE A 147 -6.93 -10.42 -0.74
C ILE A 147 -5.82 -9.68 0.00
N SER A 148 -5.86 -8.35 0.02
CA SER A 148 -4.83 -7.53 0.68
C SER A 148 -4.73 -7.80 2.18
N ARG A 149 -5.87 -8.01 2.86
CA ARG A 149 -5.90 -8.38 4.29
C ARG A 149 -5.26 -9.75 4.54
N ASP A 150 -5.57 -10.74 3.70
CA ASP A 150 -4.97 -12.08 3.81
C ASP A 150 -3.45 -12.03 3.57
N VAL A 151 -2.98 -11.26 2.58
CA VAL A 151 -1.54 -11.05 2.32
C VAL A 151 -0.85 -10.38 3.51
N SER A 152 -1.44 -9.33 4.08
CA SER A 152 -0.89 -8.66 5.26
C SER A 152 -0.84 -9.58 6.48
N ALA A 153 -1.84 -10.43 6.66
CA ALA A 153 -1.86 -11.41 7.76
C ALA A 153 -0.75 -12.46 7.59
N ILE A 154 -0.52 -12.96 6.37
CA ILE A 154 0.59 -13.88 6.08
C ILE A 154 1.93 -13.20 6.33
N LYS A 155 2.13 -12.00 5.77
CA LYS A 155 3.36 -11.23 5.97
C LYS A 155 3.68 -11.05 7.46
N LYS A 156 2.70 -10.59 8.24
CA LYS A 156 2.86 -10.40 9.69
C LYS A 156 3.16 -11.70 10.44
N ARG A 157 2.61 -12.84 9.99
CA ARG A 157 2.92 -14.14 10.57
C ARG A 157 4.38 -14.53 10.30
N LEU A 158 4.82 -14.43 9.05
CA LEU A 158 6.18 -14.78 8.65
C LEU A 158 7.23 -13.86 9.29
N GLU A 159 6.96 -12.55 9.40
CA GLU A 159 7.86 -11.61 10.08
C GLU A 159 8.02 -11.93 11.56
N ARG A 160 6.97 -12.45 12.21
CA ARG A 160 7.03 -12.89 13.61
C ARG A 160 7.82 -14.18 13.76
N GLU A 161 7.53 -15.18 12.92
CA GLU A 161 8.25 -16.47 12.91
C GLU A 161 9.75 -16.26 12.66
N ALA A 162 10.12 -15.31 11.80
CA ALA A 162 11.52 -14.95 11.54
C ALA A 162 12.20 -14.25 12.73
N ALA A 163 11.46 -13.43 13.50
CA ALA A 163 12.00 -12.79 14.69
C ALA A 163 12.25 -13.79 15.82
N GLU A 164 11.30 -14.70 16.05
CA GLU A 164 11.39 -15.77 17.05
C GLU A 164 12.54 -16.73 16.70
N ALA A 165 12.68 -17.13 15.43
CA ALA A 165 13.77 -18.00 15.00
C ALA A 165 15.17 -17.36 15.09
N GLY A 166 15.27 -16.03 15.04
CA GLY A 166 16.54 -15.31 15.21
C GLY A 166 16.94 -15.10 16.67
N GLU A 167 16.02 -15.29 17.63
CA GLU A 167 16.24 -15.11 19.06
C GLU A 167 16.73 -16.42 19.73
N ASP A 168 16.41 -17.59 19.15
CA ASP A 168 16.86 -18.91 19.62
C ASP A 168 18.30 -19.29 19.18
N ASP A 169 18.92 -18.53 18.27
CA ASP A 169 20.28 -18.77 17.73
C ASP A 169 21.34 -17.78 18.28
N ALA A 170 21.01 -17.00 19.31
CA ALA A 170 21.88 -16.01 19.97
C ALA A 170 22.18 -16.36 21.44
#